data_AF-A0A8T5URN3-F1
#
_entry.id   AF-A0A8T5URN3-F1
#
_cell.length_a   1.000
_cell.length_b   1.000
_cell.length_c   1.000
_cell.angle_alpha   90.00
_cell.angle_beta   90.00
_cell.angle_gamma   90.00
#
_symmetry.space_group_name_H-M   'P 1'
#
loop_
_entity.id
_entity.type
_entity.pdbx_description
1 polymer ?
#
loop_
_entity_poly.entity_id
_entity_poly.type
_entity_poly.pdbx_seq_one_letter_code
_entity_poly.pdbx_strand_id
1 'polypeptide(L)'
;MEKNATTATQFRDFIIVHFIFVVLCFAILIIPIPIAIGIKLFVLVVSYNLLILLIGLFRKYNEWVKLWVFVFFISLFQIWPDWFLSAQLNVLVFPEDGLFKIGSVSGYMVGLWAIPLFLICFIGLMLIEKSSHIKTFIVVGLMSLTIFGLSEQSLWMLQSWYPQNVTLIFDHLAVYIIIPEVILGLSTFYYFQKIKDKNYFALIIVSFVVMLLYLGSASFFYFLFEKIIFI
;
A
#
# COMPACT_ATOMS: atom_id res chain seq x y z
N MET A 1 -0.45 11.79 31.99
CA MET A 1 0.12 12.86 31.13
C MET A 1 1.22 12.35 30.20
N GLU A 2 2.06 11.41 30.63
CA GLU A 2 3.20 10.87 29.86
C GLU A 2 2.83 10.12 28.57
N LYS A 3 1.79 9.27 28.59
CA LYS A 3 1.29 8.57 27.38
C LYS A 3 0.87 9.54 26.28
N ASN A 4 0.17 10.63 26.64
CA ASN A 4 -0.34 11.62 25.69
C ASN A 4 0.79 12.44 25.02
N ALA A 5 1.86 12.75 25.76
CA ALA A 5 3.04 13.44 25.22
C ALA A 5 3.80 12.57 24.21
N THR A 6 3.86 11.25 24.47
CA THR A 6 4.52 10.27 23.59
C THR A 6 3.77 10.12 22.27
N THR A 7 2.44 9.97 22.33
CA THR A 7 1.56 9.88 21.16
C THR A 7 1.58 11.17 20.31
N ALA A 8 1.61 12.35 20.94
CA ALA A 8 1.72 13.62 20.22
C ALA A 8 3.06 13.76 19.47
N THR A 9 4.16 13.31 20.09
CA THR A 9 5.49 13.33 19.46
C THR A 9 5.55 12.39 18.26
N GLN A 10 5.01 11.17 18.40
CA GLN A 10 4.91 10.22 17.29
C GLN A 10 4.09 10.78 16.13
N PHE A 11 2.95 11.40 16.41
CA PHE A 11 2.13 12.01 15.36
C PHE A 11 2.86 13.15 14.65
N ARG A 12 3.57 14.01 15.38
CA ARG A 12 4.39 15.07 14.78
C ARG A 12 5.48 14.49 13.89
N ASP A 13 6.22 13.51 14.37
CA ASP A 13 7.30 12.87 13.62
C ASP A 13 6.73 12.15 12.38
N PHE A 14 5.54 11.54 12.46
CA PHE A 14 4.82 10.99 11.30
C PHE A 14 4.56 12.04 10.23
N ILE A 15 4.02 13.21 10.61
CA ILE A 15 3.75 14.31 9.66
C ILE A 15 5.05 14.80 9.02
N ILE A 16 6.10 15.01 9.81
CA ILE A 16 7.41 15.49 9.30
C ILE A 16 7.98 14.50 8.28
N VAL A 17 7.97 13.20 8.60
CA VAL A 17 8.54 12.16 7.74
C VAL A 17 7.82 12.08 6.40
N HIS A 18 6.49 12.10 6.41
CA HIS A 18 5.72 12.04 5.17
C HIS A 18 5.82 13.33 4.37
N PHE A 19 5.93 14.49 5.03
CA PHE A 19 6.22 15.75 4.34
C PHE A 19 7.58 15.72 3.63
N ILE A 20 8.64 15.25 4.32
CA ILE A 20 9.97 15.06 3.71
C ILE A 20 9.88 14.09 2.53
N PHE A 21 9.15 12.99 2.67
CA PHE A 21 8.99 12.02 1.60
C PHE A 21 8.23 12.60 0.40
N VAL A 22 7.18 13.40 0.61
CA VAL A 22 6.46 14.11 -0.46
C VAL A 22 7.40 15.05 -1.20
N VAL A 23 8.22 15.83 -0.50
CA VAL A 23 9.23 16.72 -1.12
C VAL A 23 10.23 15.90 -1.94
N LEU A 24 10.67 14.74 -1.44
CA LEU A 24 11.55 13.83 -2.16
C LEU A 24 10.90 13.27 -3.43
N CYS A 25 9.62 12.87 -3.37
CA CYS A 25 8.85 12.44 -4.53
C CYS A 25 8.81 13.53 -5.60
N PHE A 26 8.49 14.78 -5.22
CA PHE A 26 8.48 15.90 -6.15
C PHE A 26 9.86 16.14 -6.77
N ALA A 27 10.91 16.14 -5.95
CA ALA A 27 12.27 16.33 -6.45
C ALA A 27 12.66 15.23 -7.46
N ILE A 28 12.42 13.95 -7.15
CA ILE A 28 12.85 12.85 -8.03
C ILE A 28 11.99 12.75 -9.30
N LEU A 29 10.67 12.97 -9.19
CA LEU A 29 9.75 12.77 -10.31
C LEU A 29 9.69 13.97 -11.25
N ILE A 30 9.81 15.21 -10.75
CA ILE A 30 9.72 16.42 -11.60
C ILE A 30 11.08 16.77 -12.22
N ILE A 31 12.20 16.56 -11.51
CA ILE A 31 13.50 16.92 -12.07
C ILE A 31 13.77 16.04 -13.30
N PRO A 32 14.09 16.64 -14.47
CA PRO A 32 14.31 15.92 -15.73
C PRO A 32 15.69 15.25 -15.74
N ILE A 33 15.92 14.36 -14.76
CA ILE A 33 17.10 13.49 -14.71
C ILE A 33 16.87 12.38 -15.76
N PRO A 34 17.82 12.12 -16.68
CA PRO A 34 17.70 11.13 -17.75
C PRO A 34 17.88 9.70 -17.21
N ILE A 35 17.04 9.32 -16.24
CA ILE A 35 17.00 8.01 -15.61
C ILE A 35 15.60 7.44 -15.85
N ALA A 36 15.54 6.14 -16.15
CA ALA A 36 14.30 5.44 -16.41
C ALA A 36 13.33 5.53 -15.21
N ILE A 37 12.03 5.62 -15.48
CA ILE A 37 11.01 5.89 -14.47
C ILE A 37 10.93 4.79 -13.40
N GLY A 38 11.14 3.52 -13.79
CA GLY A 38 11.19 2.40 -12.87
C GLY A 38 12.30 2.53 -11.83
N ILE A 39 13.47 3.06 -12.22
CA ILE A 39 14.58 3.32 -11.30
C ILE A 39 14.22 4.46 -10.34
N LYS A 40 13.58 5.53 -10.83
CA LYS A 40 13.12 6.65 -9.98
C LYS A 40 12.13 6.16 -8.91
N LEU A 41 11.14 5.36 -9.31
CA LEU A 41 10.17 4.75 -8.40
C LEU A 41 10.84 3.81 -7.41
N PHE A 42 11.79 2.98 -7.86
CA PHE A 42 12.55 2.08 -6.99
C PHE A 42 13.31 2.84 -5.91
N VAL A 43 14.02 3.92 -6.28
CA VAL A 43 14.74 4.77 -5.32
C VAL A 43 13.78 5.36 -4.29
N LEU A 44 12.60 5.84 -4.71
CA LEU A 44 11.58 6.37 -3.79
C LEU A 44 11.06 5.30 -2.83
N VAL A 45 10.73 4.11 -3.33
CA VAL A 45 10.24 2.99 -2.53
C VAL A 45 11.26 2.55 -1.49
N VAL A 46 12.53 2.38 -1.89
CA VAL A 46 13.61 2.04 -0.97
C VAL A 46 13.81 3.15 0.07
N SER A 47 13.81 4.41 -0.38
CA SER A 47 13.99 5.57 0.50
C SER A 47 12.89 5.67 1.55
N TYR A 48 11.62 5.46 1.18
CA TYR A 48 10.51 5.45 2.13
C TYR A 48 10.66 4.36 3.19
N ASN A 49 10.90 3.12 2.75
CA ASN A 49 10.98 1.98 3.64
C ASN A 49 12.14 2.12 4.63
N LEU A 50 13.30 2.60 4.15
CA LEU A 50 14.43 2.93 5.03
C LEU A 50 14.10 4.07 5.99
N LEU A 51 13.47 5.15 5.51
CA LEU A 51 13.14 6.32 6.33
C LEU A 51 12.22 5.94 7.50
N ILE A 52 11.15 5.18 7.23
CA ILE A 52 10.22 4.71 8.27
C ILE A 52 10.91 3.78 9.26
N LEU A 53 11.66 2.78 8.77
CA LEU A 53 12.37 1.82 9.63
C LEU A 53 13.39 2.53 10.52
N LEU A 54 14.26 3.36 9.93
CA LEU A 54 15.34 4.04 10.66
C LEU A 54 14.78 4.96 11.73
N ILE A 55 13.74 5.74 11.43
CA ILE A 55 13.13 6.63 12.41
C ILE A 55 12.44 5.84 13.52
N GLY A 56 11.73 4.75 13.17
CA GLY A 56 11.15 3.84 14.16
C GLY A 56 12.22 3.29 15.13
N LEU A 57 13.38 2.89 14.61
CA LEU A 57 14.50 2.37 15.41
C LEU A 57 15.17 3.47 16.25
N PHE A 58 15.55 4.60 15.65
CA PHE A 58 16.25 5.69 16.34
C PHE A 58 15.39 6.38 17.40
N ARG A 59 14.08 6.51 17.17
CA ARG A 59 13.13 7.05 18.15
C ARG A 59 12.60 6.00 19.13
N LYS A 60 12.98 4.73 18.96
CA LYS A 60 12.49 3.59 19.76
C LYS A 60 10.96 3.42 19.72
N TYR A 61 10.35 3.71 18.58
CA TYR A 61 8.92 3.51 18.34
C TYR A 61 8.66 2.05 17.93
N ASN A 62 8.61 1.16 18.94
CA ASN A 62 8.43 -0.28 18.70
C ASN A 62 7.19 -0.62 17.87
N GLU A 63 6.07 0.09 18.08
CA GLU A 63 4.85 -0.13 17.29
C GLU A 63 5.02 0.28 15.82
N TRP A 64 5.80 1.34 15.52
CA TRP A 64 6.13 1.72 14.14
C TRP A 64 6.95 0.64 13.45
N VAL A 65 7.97 0.12 14.13
CA VAL A 65 8.82 -0.92 13.55
C VAL A 65 8.01 -2.18 13.27
N LYS A 66 7.13 -2.58 14.20
CA LYS A 66 6.23 -3.72 13.98
C LYS A 66 5.23 -3.47 12.86
N LEU A 67 4.64 -2.28 12.78
CA LEU A 67 3.74 -1.92 11.70
C LEU A 67 4.47 -1.96 10.36
N TRP A 68 5.67 -1.37 10.29
CA TRP A 68 6.51 -1.39 9.11
C TRP A 68 6.84 -2.82 8.68
N VAL A 69 7.29 -3.70 9.59
CA VAL A 69 7.54 -5.11 9.25
C VAL A 69 6.27 -5.74 8.67
N PHE A 70 5.14 -5.55 9.33
CA PHE A 70 3.88 -6.15 8.87
C PHE A 70 3.50 -5.71 7.45
N VAL A 71 3.45 -4.40 7.19
CA VAL A 71 3.05 -3.88 5.87
C VAL A 71 4.13 -4.06 4.79
N PHE A 72 5.41 -4.09 5.17
CA PHE A 72 6.50 -4.42 4.25
C PHE A 72 6.39 -5.85 3.73
N PHE A 73 6.13 -6.82 4.61
CA PHE A 73 5.91 -8.20 4.18
C PHE A 73 4.62 -8.38 3.39
N ILE A 74 3.54 -7.65 3.72
CA ILE A 74 2.36 -7.60 2.83
C ILE A 74 2.79 -7.14 1.44
N SER A 75 3.52 -6.02 1.35
CA SER A 75 3.98 -5.48 0.07
C SER A 75 4.91 -6.41 -0.69
N LEU A 76 5.76 -7.17 0.01
CA LEU A 76 6.61 -8.20 -0.59
C LEU A 76 5.74 -9.32 -1.18
N PHE A 77 4.69 -9.73 -0.47
CA PHE A 77 3.78 -10.76 -0.94
C PHE A 77 2.82 -10.26 -2.03
N GLN A 78 2.60 -8.94 -2.17
CA GLN A 78 1.75 -8.37 -3.23
C GLN A 78 2.27 -8.61 -4.65
N ILE A 79 3.53 -9.04 -4.81
CA ILE A 79 4.06 -9.51 -6.10
C ILE A 79 3.18 -10.62 -6.69
N TRP A 80 2.68 -11.56 -5.88
CA TRP A 80 1.87 -12.68 -6.37
C TRP A 80 0.50 -12.23 -6.89
N PRO A 81 -0.28 -11.41 -6.15
CA PRO A 81 -1.48 -10.79 -6.69
C PRO A 81 -1.24 -9.97 -7.95
N ASP A 82 -0.24 -9.09 -7.96
CA ASP A 82 0.07 -8.24 -9.12
C ASP A 82 0.44 -9.10 -10.35
N TRP A 83 1.21 -10.17 -10.14
CA TRP A 83 1.55 -11.11 -11.19
C TRP A 83 0.33 -11.91 -11.66
N PHE A 84 -0.54 -12.34 -10.75
CA PHE A 84 -1.78 -13.04 -11.11
C PHE A 84 -2.71 -12.14 -11.95
N LEU A 85 -2.92 -10.89 -11.55
CA LEU A 85 -3.74 -9.93 -12.30
C LEU A 85 -3.15 -9.66 -13.69
N SER A 86 -1.83 -9.53 -13.79
CA SER A 86 -1.18 -9.22 -15.06
C SER A 86 -1.01 -10.41 -16.00
N ALA A 87 -0.57 -11.57 -15.51
CA ALA A 87 -0.27 -12.72 -16.36
C ALA A 87 -1.45 -13.72 -16.49
N GLN A 88 -2.21 -13.94 -15.42
CA GLN A 88 -3.27 -14.97 -15.42
C GLN A 88 -4.61 -14.39 -15.88
N LEU A 89 -4.97 -13.21 -15.38
CA LEU A 89 -6.21 -12.55 -15.78
C LEU A 89 -6.04 -11.62 -16.98
N ASN A 90 -4.81 -11.19 -17.27
CA ASN A 90 -4.47 -10.27 -18.35
C ASN A 90 -5.23 -8.93 -18.23
N VAL A 91 -5.39 -8.43 -16.99
CA VAL A 91 -6.15 -7.20 -16.68
C VAL A 91 -5.29 -6.03 -16.21
N LEU A 92 -4.01 -6.26 -15.95
CA LEU A 92 -3.07 -5.29 -15.40
C LEU A 92 -1.77 -5.32 -16.22
N VAL A 93 -1.27 -4.14 -16.60
CA VAL A 93 -0.02 -4.04 -17.36
C VAL A 93 1.00 -3.22 -16.60
N PHE A 94 2.21 -3.77 -16.48
CA PHE A 94 3.40 -3.06 -16.07
C PHE A 94 4.29 -2.83 -17.30
N PRO A 95 4.31 -1.63 -17.90
CA PRO A 95 5.10 -1.36 -19.10
C PRO A 95 6.61 -1.46 -18.84
N GLU A 96 7.41 -1.49 -19.91
CA GLU A 96 8.85 -1.40 -19.81
C GLU A 96 9.26 -0.05 -19.20
N ASP A 97 9.90 -0.10 -18.03
CA ASP A 97 10.19 1.07 -17.19
C ASP A 97 11.69 1.23 -16.89
N GLY A 98 12.52 0.39 -17.51
CA GLY A 98 13.98 0.35 -17.35
C GLY A 98 14.49 -0.25 -16.03
N LEU A 99 13.61 -0.85 -15.23
CA LEU A 99 13.97 -1.64 -14.05
C LEU A 99 13.80 -3.15 -14.35
N PHE A 100 14.42 -4.00 -13.54
CA PHE A 100 14.18 -5.44 -13.60
C PHE A 100 12.71 -5.78 -13.29
N LYS A 101 12.24 -6.88 -13.87
CA LYS A 101 10.90 -7.45 -13.65
C LYS A 101 10.98 -8.72 -12.80
N ILE A 102 9.92 -9.00 -12.04
CA ILE A 102 9.68 -10.28 -11.37
C ILE A 102 8.43 -10.88 -12.02
N GLY A 103 8.63 -11.84 -12.93
CA GLY A 103 7.55 -12.22 -13.85
C GLY A 103 7.18 -11.04 -14.74
N SER A 104 5.91 -10.64 -14.73
CA SER A 104 5.40 -9.44 -15.40
C SER A 104 5.45 -8.16 -14.53
N VAL A 105 5.78 -8.27 -13.24
CA VAL A 105 5.66 -7.16 -12.27
C VAL A 105 6.95 -6.36 -12.20
N SER A 106 6.86 -5.03 -12.15
CA SER A 106 8.02 -4.14 -11.96
C SER A 106 8.68 -4.31 -10.59
N GLY A 107 10.02 -4.34 -10.55
CA GLY A 107 10.77 -4.58 -9.33
C GLY A 107 10.51 -3.60 -8.18
N TYR A 108 10.10 -2.36 -8.47
CA TYR A 108 9.76 -1.38 -7.43
C TYR A 108 8.46 -1.70 -6.68
N MET A 109 7.62 -2.61 -7.20
CA MET A 109 6.43 -3.09 -6.47
C MET A 109 6.79 -3.77 -5.15
N VAL A 110 8.02 -4.28 -5.05
CA VAL A 110 8.60 -4.76 -3.79
C VAL A 110 8.78 -3.60 -2.82
N GLY A 111 7.80 -3.44 -1.93
CA GLY A 111 7.78 -2.38 -0.92
C GLY A 111 6.92 -1.17 -1.29
N LEU A 112 6.36 -1.07 -2.50
CA LEU A 112 5.50 0.05 -2.91
C LEU A 112 4.23 0.11 -2.06
N TRP A 113 3.54 -1.03 -1.91
CA TRP A 113 2.31 -1.16 -1.13
C TRP A 113 2.50 -0.84 0.36
N ALA A 114 3.73 -0.92 0.87
CA ALA A 114 4.03 -0.56 2.25
C ALA A 114 3.74 0.92 2.53
N ILE A 115 3.91 1.80 1.53
CA ILE A 115 3.69 3.25 1.65
C ILE A 115 2.24 3.57 2.02
N PRO A 116 1.22 3.22 1.22
CA PRO A 116 -0.16 3.52 1.55
C PRO A 116 -0.63 2.75 2.79
N LEU A 117 -0.24 1.48 2.94
CA LEU A 117 -0.69 0.66 4.07
C LEU A 117 -0.16 1.16 5.41
N PHE A 118 1.09 1.64 5.47
CA PHE A 118 1.63 2.25 6.68
C PHE A 118 0.83 3.49 7.06
N LEU A 119 0.58 4.40 6.10
CA LEU A 119 -0.22 5.62 6.30
C LEU A 119 -1.62 5.30 6.85
N ILE A 120 -2.34 4.41 6.17
CA ILE A 120 -3.71 4.01 6.52
C ILE A 120 -3.75 3.41 7.92
N CYS A 121 -2.87 2.45 8.20
CA CYS A 121 -2.88 1.75 9.47
C CYS A 121 -2.41 2.64 10.62
N PHE A 122 -1.39 3.46 10.41
CA PHE A 122 -0.90 4.38 11.44
C PHE A 122 -1.98 5.36 11.86
N ILE A 123 -2.68 5.98 10.90
CA ILE A 123 -3.79 6.89 11.21
C ILE A 123 -4.94 6.13 11.91
N GLY A 124 -5.26 4.91 11.48
CA GLY A 124 -6.23 4.05 12.17
C GLY A 124 -5.86 3.77 13.63
N LEU A 125 -4.59 3.48 13.92
CA LEU A 125 -4.10 3.23 15.29
C LEU A 125 -4.19 4.50 16.15
N MET A 126 -3.90 5.67 15.58
CA MET A 126 -4.03 6.94 16.31
C MET A 126 -5.49 7.30 16.61
N LEU A 127 -6.41 6.93 15.72
CA LEU A 127 -7.84 7.21 15.86
C LEU A 127 -8.53 6.28 16.85
N ILE A 128 -8.16 5.00 16.88
CA ILE A 128 -8.82 4.03 17.76
C ILE A 128 -8.60 4.31 19.24
N GLU A 129 -7.51 5.02 19.58
CA GLU A 129 -7.27 5.48 20.96
C GLU A 129 -8.22 6.60 21.40
N LYS A 130 -8.87 7.30 20.45
CA LYS A 130 -9.66 8.52 20.69
C LYS A 130 -11.11 8.43 20.22
N SER A 131 -11.48 7.36 19.52
CA SER A 131 -12.75 7.22 18.83
C SER A 131 -13.31 5.81 18.99
N SER A 132 -14.54 5.58 18.51
CA SER A 132 -15.12 4.24 18.50
C SER A 132 -14.49 3.36 17.42
N HIS A 133 -14.56 2.05 17.64
CA HIS A 133 -14.10 1.06 16.66
C HIS A 133 -14.77 1.29 15.30
N ILE A 134 -16.10 1.39 15.25
CA ILE A 134 -16.85 1.59 14.00
C ILE A 134 -16.36 2.82 13.22
N LYS A 135 -16.21 3.97 13.91
CA LYS A 135 -15.71 5.20 13.26
C LYS A 135 -14.31 5.02 12.71
N THR A 136 -13.43 4.33 13.43
CA THR A 136 -12.06 4.05 12.96
C THR A 136 -12.07 3.20 11.71
N PHE A 137 -12.86 2.12 11.67
CA PHE A 137 -12.97 1.26 10.50
C PHE A 137 -13.54 1.99 9.28
N ILE A 138 -14.53 2.87 9.48
CA ILE A 138 -15.04 3.73 8.40
C ILE A 138 -13.92 4.62 7.85
N VAL A 139 -13.14 5.28 8.71
CA VAL A 139 -12.03 6.14 8.26
C VAL A 139 -10.96 5.33 7.53
N VAL A 140 -10.56 4.17 8.05
CA VAL A 140 -9.60 3.27 7.38
C VAL A 140 -10.12 2.85 6.00
N GLY A 141 -11.39 2.48 5.89
CA GLY A 141 -12.00 2.11 4.61
C GLY A 141 -12.03 3.26 3.61
N LEU A 142 -12.44 4.46 4.04
CA LEU A 142 -12.45 5.66 3.20
C LEU A 142 -11.05 6.09 2.76
N MET A 143 -10.06 6.00 3.65
CA MET A 143 -8.67 6.26 3.31
C MET A 143 -8.12 5.26 2.30
N SER A 144 -8.45 3.97 2.47
CA SER A 144 -8.06 2.92 1.53
C SER A 144 -8.65 3.19 0.14
N LEU A 145 -9.96 3.44 0.08
CA LEU A 145 -10.64 3.82 -1.16
C LEU A 145 -10.00 5.04 -1.83
N THR A 146 -9.70 6.07 -1.03
CA THR A 146 -9.16 7.32 -1.54
C THR A 146 -7.74 7.13 -2.07
N ILE A 147 -6.86 6.53 -1.28
CA ILE A 147 -5.44 6.40 -1.64
C ILE A 147 -5.28 5.44 -2.82
N PHE A 148 -5.91 4.27 -2.79
CA PHE A 148 -5.79 3.31 -3.88
C PHE A 148 -6.56 3.75 -5.13
N GLY A 149 -7.79 4.25 -4.98
CA GLY A 149 -8.56 4.76 -6.12
C GLY A 149 -7.88 5.94 -6.84
N LEU A 150 -7.25 6.86 -6.10
CA LEU A 150 -6.46 7.93 -6.72
C LEU A 150 -5.17 7.40 -7.36
N SER A 151 -4.55 6.37 -6.77
CA SER A 151 -3.36 5.73 -7.34
C SER A 151 -3.69 5.09 -8.68
N GLU A 152 -4.77 4.31 -8.75
CA GLU A 152 -5.25 3.67 -9.99
C GLU A 152 -5.58 4.71 -11.07
N GLN A 153 -6.23 5.81 -10.69
CA GLN A 153 -6.60 6.89 -11.61
C GLN A 153 -5.40 7.69 -12.17
N SER A 154 -4.24 7.68 -11.50
CA SER A 154 -3.15 8.63 -11.79
C SER A 154 -1.82 8.00 -12.18
N LEU A 155 -1.50 6.79 -11.73
CA LEU A 155 -0.14 6.25 -11.86
C LEU A 155 0.22 5.79 -13.28
N TRP A 156 -0.76 5.66 -14.17
CA TRP A 156 -0.54 5.51 -15.61
C TRP A 156 0.22 6.72 -16.20
N MET A 157 0.06 7.92 -15.62
CA MET A 157 0.78 9.14 -16.06
C MET A 157 2.29 9.04 -15.83
N LEU A 158 2.71 8.20 -14.88
CA LEU A 158 4.10 7.89 -14.60
C LEU A 158 4.57 6.63 -15.33
N GLN A 159 3.78 6.08 -16.26
CA GLN A 159 4.07 4.80 -16.92
C GLN A 159 4.36 3.69 -15.89
N SER A 160 3.67 3.71 -14.75
CA SER A 160 3.89 2.78 -13.64
C SER A 160 3.13 1.47 -13.88
N TRP A 161 1.80 1.57 -13.92
CA TRP A 161 0.90 0.51 -14.39
C TRP A 161 -0.36 1.11 -14.97
N TYR A 162 -1.13 0.30 -15.69
CA TYR A 162 -2.46 0.65 -16.15
C TYR A 162 -3.34 -0.60 -16.33
N PRO A 163 -4.66 -0.48 -16.16
CA PRO A 163 -5.58 -1.59 -16.39
C PRO A 163 -5.83 -1.81 -17.89
N GLN A 164 -6.22 -3.02 -18.23
CA GLN A 164 -6.66 -3.38 -19.58
C GLN A 164 -7.75 -4.46 -19.52
N ASN A 165 -8.52 -4.64 -20.60
CA ASN A 165 -9.50 -5.73 -20.72
C ASN A 165 -10.52 -5.83 -19.57
N VAL A 166 -10.87 -4.70 -18.95
CA VAL A 166 -11.82 -4.60 -17.83
C VAL A 166 -12.66 -3.34 -17.97
N THR A 167 -13.75 -3.28 -17.22
CA THR A 167 -14.62 -2.12 -17.14
C THR A 167 -13.95 -1.01 -16.34
N LEU A 168 -13.94 0.20 -16.92
CA LEU A 168 -13.27 1.37 -16.37
C LEU A 168 -14.28 2.47 -16.03
N ILE A 169 -14.01 3.18 -14.94
CA ILE A 169 -14.66 4.46 -14.61
C ILE A 169 -13.60 5.56 -14.81
N PHE A 170 -13.99 6.69 -15.40
CA PHE A 170 -13.08 7.82 -15.67
C PHE A 170 -11.80 7.41 -16.44
N ASP A 171 -11.96 6.49 -17.40
CA ASP A 171 -10.92 5.99 -18.32
C ASP A 171 -9.74 5.21 -17.70
N HIS A 172 -9.59 5.18 -16.37
CA HIS A 172 -8.43 4.55 -15.73
C HIS A 172 -8.74 3.77 -14.45
N LEU A 173 -9.90 3.95 -13.81
CA LEU A 173 -10.23 3.26 -12.57
C LEU A 173 -10.91 1.92 -12.87
N ALA A 174 -10.19 0.80 -12.69
CA ALA A 174 -10.74 -0.54 -12.85
C ALA A 174 -11.80 -0.85 -11.77
N VAL A 175 -13.03 -1.15 -12.18
CA VAL A 175 -14.15 -1.34 -11.23
C VAL A 175 -13.90 -2.51 -10.29
N TYR A 176 -13.37 -3.62 -10.82
CA TYR A 176 -13.26 -4.85 -10.07
C TYR A 176 -12.29 -4.77 -8.87
N ILE A 177 -11.33 -3.85 -8.88
CA ILE A 177 -10.26 -3.77 -7.87
C ILE A 177 -10.60 -2.87 -6.68
N ILE A 178 -11.57 -1.96 -6.84
CA ILE A 178 -11.96 -0.95 -5.83
C ILE A 178 -12.31 -1.61 -4.49
N ILE A 179 -13.19 -2.62 -4.51
CA ILE A 179 -13.63 -3.31 -3.29
C ILE A 179 -12.47 -4.14 -2.67
N PRO A 180 -11.73 -4.96 -3.44
CA PRO A 180 -10.52 -5.63 -2.96
C PRO A 180 -9.52 -4.72 -2.24
N GLU A 181 -9.27 -3.51 -2.73
CA GLU A 181 -8.33 -2.57 -2.12
C GLU A 181 -8.83 -2.01 -0.78
N VAL A 182 -10.13 -1.75 -0.68
CA VAL A 182 -10.76 -1.41 0.61
C VAL A 182 -10.65 -2.58 1.59
N ILE A 183 -10.87 -3.81 1.13
CA ILE A 183 -10.68 -5.02 1.94
C ILE A 183 -9.22 -5.15 2.37
N LEU A 184 -8.25 -4.87 1.49
CA LEU A 184 -6.82 -4.91 1.81
C LEU A 184 -6.48 -3.95 2.96
N GLY A 185 -6.92 -2.68 2.88
CA GLY A 185 -6.64 -1.71 3.94
C GLY A 185 -7.33 -2.06 5.27
N LEU A 186 -8.61 -2.46 5.22
CA LEU A 186 -9.37 -2.86 6.42
C LEU A 186 -8.79 -4.11 7.08
N SER A 187 -8.46 -5.14 6.29
CA SER A 187 -7.90 -6.38 6.79
C SER A 187 -6.49 -6.18 7.36
N THR A 188 -5.64 -5.39 6.69
CA THR A 188 -4.33 -5.00 7.19
C THR A 188 -4.45 -4.36 8.57
N PHE A 189 -5.32 -3.34 8.71
CA PHE A 189 -5.53 -2.66 9.98
C PHE A 189 -6.08 -3.61 11.07
N TYR A 190 -7.12 -4.38 10.74
CA TYR A 190 -7.76 -5.32 11.66
C TYR A 190 -6.75 -6.34 12.19
N TYR A 191 -6.05 -7.02 11.29
CA TYR A 191 -5.12 -8.08 11.67
C TYR A 191 -3.95 -7.50 12.46
N PHE A 192 -3.37 -6.38 12.03
CA PHE A 192 -2.29 -5.75 12.76
C PHE A 192 -2.69 -5.43 14.21
N GLN A 193 -3.87 -4.84 14.43
CA GLN A 193 -4.37 -4.56 15.78
C GLN A 193 -4.42 -5.82 16.66
N LYS A 194 -4.81 -6.97 16.10
CA LYS A 194 -4.94 -8.23 16.82
C LYS A 194 -3.60 -8.89 17.16
N ILE A 195 -2.58 -8.65 16.35
CA ILE A 195 -1.30 -9.37 16.47
C ILE A 195 -0.10 -8.48 16.80
N LYS A 196 -0.28 -7.16 16.93
CA LYS A 196 0.83 -6.21 17.18
C LYS A 196 1.68 -6.54 18.41
N ASP A 197 1.12 -7.24 19.39
CA ASP A 197 1.84 -7.65 20.60
C ASP A 197 2.55 -9.01 20.46
N LYS A 198 2.37 -9.70 19.34
CA LYS A 198 3.05 -10.96 19.02
C LYS A 198 4.47 -10.71 18.50
N ASN A 199 5.20 -11.81 18.25
CA ASN A 199 6.54 -11.78 17.69
C ASN A 199 6.51 -11.48 16.17
N TYR A 200 7.67 -11.13 15.61
CA TYR A 200 7.78 -10.78 14.18
C TYR A 200 7.38 -11.92 13.24
N PHE A 201 7.58 -13.17 13.65
CA PHE A 201 7.18 -14.33 12.84
C PHE A 201 5.66 -14.40 12.64
N ALA A 202 4.89 -14.13 13.69
CA ALA A 202 3.44 -14.03 13.58
C ALA A 202 2.99 -12.91 12.64
N LEU A 203 3.68 -11.76 12.64
CA LEU A 203 3.42 -10.66 11.70
C LEU A 203 3.61 -11.14 10.26
N ILE A 204 4.71 -11.84 9.98
CA ILE A 204 5.02 -12.36 8.64
C ILE A 204 3.96 -13.38 8.18
N ILE A 205 3.60 -14.35 9.02
CA ILE A 205 2.56 -15.34 8.65
C ILE A 205 1.24 -14.63 8.34
N VAL A 206 0.81 -13.71 9.19
CA VAL A 206 -0.48 -13.05 8.99
C VAL A 206 -0.43 -12.08 7.80
N SER A 207 0.71 -11.48 7.49
CA SER A 207 0.85 -10.68 6.26
C SER A 207 0.64 -11.52 5.00
N PHE A 208 1.08 -12.77 5.01
CA PHE A 208 0.78 -13.72 3.93
C PHE A 208 -0.72 -14.05 3.85
N VAL A 209 -1.39 -14.22 4.99
CA VAL A 209 -2.85 -14.43 5.04
C VAL A 209 -3.61 -13.22 4.48
N VAL A 210 -3.18 -11.99 4.81
CA VAL A 210 -3.77 -10.77 4.25
C VAL A 210 -3.60 -10.72 2.73
N MET A 211 -2.43 -11.11 2.22
CA MET A 211 -2.22 -11.23 0.77
C MET A 211 -3.17 -12.23 0.13
N LEU A 212 -3.33 -13.43 0.71
CA LEU A 212 -4.28 -14.43 0.19
C LEU A 212 -5.72 -13.92 0.19
N LEU A 213 -6.13 -13.19 1.23
CA LEU A 213 -7.44 -12.56 1.30
C LEU A 213 -7.63 -11.52 0.19
N TYR A 214 -6.62 -10.70 -0.07
CA TYR A 214 -6.65 -9.73 -1.17
C TYR A 214 -6.72 -10.42 -2.53
N LEU A 215 -5.87 -11.43 -2.79
CA LEU A 215 -5.89 -12.20 -4.04
C LEU A 215 -7.25 -12.85 -4.29
N GLY A 216 -7.80 -13.51 -3.27
CA GLY A 216 -9.12 -14.12 -3.34
C GLY A 216 -10.23 -13.10 -3.62
N SER A 217 -10.14 -11.93 -2.97
CA SER A 217 -11.09 -10.83 -3.18
C SER A 217 -10.98 -10.27 -4.60
N ALA A 218 -9.78 -9.96 -5.09
CA ALA A 218 -9.55 -9.45 -6.44
C ALA A 218 -10.04 -10.43 -7.51
N SER A 219 -9.76 -11.72 -7.34
CA SER A 219 -10.23 -12.78 -8.23
C SER A 219 -11.76 -12.88 -8.24
N PHE A 220 -12.39 -12.85 -7.06
CA PHE A 220 -13.85 -12.94 -6.92
C PHE A 220 -14.54 -11.73 -7.55
N PHE A 221 -14.09 -10.52 -7.27
CA PHE A 221 -14.72 -9.31 -7.81
C PHE A 221 -14.45 -9.13 -9.30
N TYR A 222 -13.31 -9.59 -9.82
CA TYR A 222 -13.12 -9.72 -11.27
C TYR A 222 -14.18 -10.63 -11.89
N PHE A 223 -14.37 -11.83 -11.34
CA PHE A 223 -15.38 -12.76 -11.83
C PHE A 223 -16.80 -12.16 -11.74
N LEU A 224 -17.15 -11.53 -10.62
CA LEU A 224 -18.46 -10.95 -10.43
C LEU A 224 -18.72 -9.79 -11.41
N PHE A 225 -17.82 -8.82 -11.51
CA PHE A 225 -18.07 -7.65 -12.33
C PHE A 225 -17.83 -7.92 -13.81
N GLU A 226 -16.66 -8.44 -14.18
CA GLU A 226 -16.25 -8.57 -15.57
C GLU A 226 -16.78 -9.85 -16.24
N LYS A 227 -17.23 -10.84 -15.46
CA LYS A 227 -17.75 -12.12 -16.00
C LYS A 227 -19.21 -12.42 -15.69
N ILE A 228 -19.89 -11.59 -14.89
CA ILE A 228 -21.33 -11.77 -14.62
C ILE A 228 -22.11 -10.49 -14.90
N ILE A 229 -21.68 -9.35 -14.35
CA ILE A 229 -22.49 -8.12 -14.36
C ILE A 229 -22.31 -7.30 -15.66
N PHE A 230 -21.09 -7.15 -16.15
CA PHE A 230 -20.77 -6.29 -17.30
C PHE A 230 -20.57 -7.04 -18.62
N ILE A 231 -20.99 -8.32 -18.68
CA ILE A 231 -21.08 -9.08 -19.95
C ILE A 231 -22.24 -8.56 -20.80
#